data_AF-A0A2D8UUG3-F1
#
_entry.id   AF-A0A2D8UUG3-F1
#
_cell.length_a   1.000
_cell.length_b   1.000
_cell.length_c   1.000
_cell.angle_alpha   90.00
_cell.angle_beta   90.00
_cell.angle_gamma   90.00
#
_symmetry.space_group_name_H-M   'P 1'
#
loop_
_entity.id
_entity.type
_entity.pdbx_description
1 polymer ?
#
loop_
_entity_poly.entity_id
_entity_poly.type
_entity_poly.pdbx_seq_one_letter_code
_entity_poly.pdbx_strand_id
1 'polypeptide(L)'
;MLGRKSRESVLLSQANHPCQGFDETFKFPSPYRKSHLKLLMKSSIQQRLWWVTLPALILPLCGALIYFNLDGQAGIVQAIYTSIKVFTLLWPMVAMQWIVKVPFSEWRSMLVMNRRMMMEGLVCGLGMACILLLTLTTPWGETVKEQAGMVRQKALDMGILQFFPLFAVFISFFHSLLEEYYWRWFAFGNLHRCMSSARAAHLLGACGFAAHHVVITTTFFPGFLGWFAGFSVGIAGAVWSWMMTRHRSIVGSWIAHMIVDLCLMAVGYWLIFEVAPSL
;
A
#
# COMPACT_ATOMS: atom_id res chain seq x y z
N MET A 1 -37.09 74.32 -18.94
CA MET A 1 -37.45 74.75 -17.57
C MET A 1 -37.00 73.64 -16.63
N LEU A 2 -35.83 73.80 -15.99
CA LEU A 2 -35.65 74.20 -14.57
C LEU A 2 -35.99 73.03 -13.61
N GLY A 3 -35.14 72.55 -12.70
CA GLY A 3 -33.85 73.05 -12.22
C GLY A 3 -33.23 72.08 -11.21
N ARG A 4 -31.93 72.31 -10.95
CA ARG A 4 -30.95 71.53 -10.18
C ARG A 4 -30.83 72.11 -8.75
N LYS A 5 -30.39 71.26 -7.80
CA LYS A 5 -29.43 71.51 -6.68
C LYS A 5 -29.84 72.24 -5.37
N SER A 6 -29.44 71.58 -4.26
CA SER A 6 -28.73 72.08 -3.04
C SER A 6 -29.57 72.84 -2.00
N ARG A 7 -29.33 72.86 -0.67
CA ARG A 7 -28.16 72.71 0.22
C ARG A 7 -28.64 72.26 1.62
N GLU A 8 -27.93 71.38 2.33
CA GLU A 8 -27.14 71.70 3.53
C GLU A 8 -27.70 72.78 4.47
N SER A 9 -28.13 72.38 5.68
CA SER A 9 -27.83 73.02 6.97
C SER A 9 -28.83 72.60 8.05
N VAL A 10 -28.51 71.58 8.86
CA VAL A 10 -28.83 71.63 10.30
C VAL A 10 -27.65 71.04 11.06
N LEU A 11 -26.99 71.95 11.76
CA LEU A 11 -25.91 71.73 12.70
C LEU A 11 -26.46 71.22 14.04
N LEU A 12 -25.68 70.32 14.65
CA LEU A 12 -25.32 70.26 16.07
C LEU A 12 -26.32 69.76 17.13
N SER A 13 -25.74 68.90 17.98
CA SER A 13 -25.93 68.82 19.44
C SER A 13 -27.16 68.03 19.92
N GLN A 14 -27.11 67.07 20.85
CA GLN A 14 -26.10 66.43 21.72
C GLN A 14 -26.87 65.27 22.39
N ALA A 15 -26.27 64.10 22.61
CA ALA A 15 -26.58 63.25 23.77
C ALA A 15 -25.56 62.12 23.93
N ASN A 16 -24.73 62.31 24.94
CA ASN A 16 -23.79 61.40 25.60
C ASN A 16 -24.22 59.92 25.68
N HIS A 17 -23.26 59.02 25.39
CA HIS A 17 -23.12 57.76 26.12
C HIS A 17 -21.63 57.47 26.40
N PRO A 18 -21.25 57.12 27.63
CA PRO A 18 -19.87 56.87 28.03
C PRO A 18 -19.55 55.38 27.89
N CYS A 19 -18.50 55.04 27.15
CA CYS A 19 -17.71 53.81 27.32
C CYS A 19 -16.41 53.97 26.50
N GLN A 20 -15.46 54.73 27.05
CA GLN A 20 -14.05 54.55 26.74
C GLN A 20 -13.56 53.29 27.46
N GLY A 21 -12.87 52.41 26.75
CA GLY A 21 -12.14 51.29 27.37
C GLY A 21 -12.22 49.97 26.62
N PHE A 22 -11.82 49.93 25.34
CA PHE A 22 -11.26 48.71 24.76
C PHE A 22 -9.97 49.10 24.04
N ASP A 23 -8.86 48.65 24.62
CA ASP A 23 -7.50 48.79 24.11
C ASP A 23 -7.39 48.13 22.72
N GLU A 24 -6.96 48.91 21.71
CA GLU A 24 -6.73 48.48 20.32
C GLU A 24 -5.47 47.61 20.17
N THR A 25 -5.24 46.64 21.06
CA THR A 25 -4.13 45.69 20.93
C THR A 25 -4.55 44.30 20.47
N PHE A 26 -5.76 44.15 19.90
CA PHE A 26 -6.07 42.97 19.09
C PHE A 26 -5.40 43.06 17.71
N LYS A 27 -4.10 42.77 17.69
CA LYS A 27 -3.33 42.58 16.45
C LYS A 27 -3.93 41.42 15.67
N PHE A 28 -4.61 41.71 14.55
CA PHE A 28 -4.90 40.71 13.53
C PHE A 28 -3.61 39.98 13.15
N PRO A 29 -3.57 38.63 13.14
CA PRO A 29 -2.34 37.90 12.87
C PRO A 29 -1.86 38.18 11.44
N SER A 30 -0.63 38.71 11.34
CA SER A 30 0.10 38.94 10.09
C SER A 30 0.00 37.74 9.13
N PRO A 31 -0.23 37.98 7.81
CA PRO A 31 -0.24 36.92 6.79
C PRO A 31 1.01 36.04 6.83
N TYR A 32 2.16 36.61 7.21
CA TYR A 32 3.45 35.93 7.34
C TYR A 32 3.47 34.88 8.46
N ARG A 33 2.80 35.14 9.59
CA ARG A 33 2.70 34.18 10.70
C ARG A 33 1.86 32.96 10.28
N LYS A 34 0.76 33.17 9.55
CA LYS A 34 -0.11 32.08 9.05
C LYS A 34 0.58 31.21 7.99
N SER A 35 1.37 31.80 7.08
CA SER A 35 2.12 31.03 6.07
C SER A 35 3.24 30.21 6.72
N HIS A 36 3.98 30.79 7.67
CA HIS A 36 5.02 30.07 8.40
C HIS A 36 4.46 28.93 9.26
N LEU A 37 3.34 29.14 9.97
CA LEU A 37 2.66 28.07 10.72
C LEU A 37 2.18 26.94 9.81
N LYS A 38 1.61 27.26 8.64
CA LYS A 38 1.21 26.23 7.65
C LYS A 38 2.42 25.43 7.15
N LEU A 39 3.56 26.07 6.92
CA LEU A 39 4.79 25.40 6.51
C LEU A 39 5.34 24.48 7.61
N LEU A 40 5.36 24.94 8.87
CA LEU A 40 5.77 24.12 10.02
C LEU A 40 4.84 22.92 10.24
N MET A 41 3.53 23.14 10.17
CA MET A 41 2.53 22.06 10.29
C MET A 41 2.71 21.04 9.17
N LYS A 42 2.90 21.49 7.92
CA LYS A 42 3.17 20.63 6.77
C LYS A 42 4.46 19.82 6.95
N SER A 43 5.53 20.45 7.43
CA SER A 43 6.81 19.79 7.74
C SER A 43 6.65 18.72 8.83
N SER A 44 5.89 19.03 9.89
CA SER A 44 5.65 18.09 11.00
C SER A 44 4.86 16.84 10.57
N ILE A 45 3.86 17.00 9.68
CA ILE A 45 3.08 15.89 9.14
C ILE A 45 3.94 15.05 8.19
N GLN A 46 4.74 15.70 7.34
CA GLN A 46 5.66 15.02 6.42
C GLN A 46 6.69 14.17 7.18
N GLN A 47 7.25 14.69 8.28
CA GLN A 47 8.13 13.94 9.15
C GLN A 47 7.44 12.71 9.75
N ARG A 48 6.22 12.88 10.31
CA ARG A 48 5.44 11.75 10.85
C ARG A 48 5.16 10.67 9.81
N LEU A 49 4.82 11.07 8.58
CA LEU A 49 4.62 10.13 7.47
C LEU A 49 5.89 9.32 7.18
N TRP A 50 7.07 9.95 7.18
CA TRP A 50 8.33 9.23 7.02
C TRP A 50 8.59 8.24 8.17
N TRP A 51 8.42 8.68 9.42
CA TRP A 51 8.64 7.83 10.60
C TRP A 51 7.78 6.57 10.59
N VAL A 52 6.54 6.65 10.12
CA VAL A 52 5.66 5.48 10.08
C VAL A 52 5.87 4.60 8.85
N THR A 53 6.38 5.18 7.75
CA THR A 53 6.53 4.47 6.47
C THR A 53 7.87 3.74 6.36
N LEU A 54 8.95 4.30 6.91
CA LEU A 54 10.27 3.66 6.84
C LEU A 54 10.30 2.25 7.46
N PRO A 55 9.76 2.02 8.68
CA PRO A 55 9.67 0.67 9.22
C PRO A 55 8.86 -0.27 8.32
N ALA A 56 7.81 0.27 7.68
CA ALA A 56 6.92 -0.51 6.84
C ALA A 56 7.59 -0.99 5.55
N LEU A 57 8.54 -0.23 5.01
CA LEU A 57 9.33 -0.61 3.84
C LEU A 57 10.42 -1.63 4.17
N ILE A 58 10.95 -1.61 5.40
CA ILE A 58 12.15 -2.38 5.79
C ILE A 58 11.79 -3.71 6.44
N LEU A 59 10.80 -3.73 7.35
CA LEU A 59 10.51 -4.91 8.17
C LEU A 59 10.10 -6.15 7.36
N PRO A 60 9.30 -6.07 6.28
CA PRO A 60 9.00 -7.24 5.45
C PRO A 60 10.26 -7.86 4.82
N LEU A 61 11.22 -7.03 4.38
CA LEU A 61 12.50 -7.51 3.83
C LEU A 61 13.33 -8.19 4.92
N CYS A 62 13.52 -7.53 6.06
CA CYS A 62 14.25 -8.13 7.18
C CYS A 62 13.61 -9.45 7.62
N GLY A 63 12.28 -9.49 7.66
CA GLY A 63 11.52 -10.71 7.86
C GLY A 63 11.88 -11.81 6.90
N ALA A 64 11.72 -11.53 5.60
CA ALA A 64 12.03 -12.47 4.53
C ALA A 64 13.45 -13.02 4.65
N LEU A 65 14.44 -12.16 4.88
CA LEU A 65 15.82 -12.61 5.06
C LEU A 65 15.96 -13.54 6.27
N ILE A 66 15.32 -13.22 7.39
CA ILE A 66 15.40 -14.04 8.60
C ILE A 66 14.71 -15.39 8.41
N TYR A 67 13.43 -15.41 8.04
CA TYR A 67 12.66 -16.67 8.06
C TYR A 67 13.06 -17.65 6.95
N PHE A 68 13.73 -17.20 5.88
CA PHE A 68 14.26 -18.08 4.82
C PHE A 68 15.74 -18.45 4.97
N ASN A 69 16.51 -17.79 5.85
CA ASN A 69 17.94 -18.09 6.02
C ASN A 69 18.31 -18.58 7.44
N LEU A 70 17.38 -18.58 8.40
CA LEU A 70 17.61 -19.17 9.73
C LEU A 70 17.20 -20.64 9.75
N ASP A 71 18.20 -21.51 9.69
CA ASP A 71 18.03 -22.95 9.84
C ASP A 71 18.03 -23.38 11.31
N GLY A 72 17.25 -24.42 11.64
CA GLY A 72 17.31 -25.11 12.94
C GLY A 72 16.60 -24.43 14.12
N GLN A 73 15.89 -23.31 13.93
CA GLN A 73 15.19 -22.57 14.99
C GLN A 73 13.70 -22.31 14.68
N ALA A 74 12.94 -23.39 14.41
CA ALA A 74 11.55 -23.31 13.96
C ALA A 74 10.65 -22.40 14.82
N GLY A 75 10.80 -22.44 16.15
CA GLY A 75 10.02 -21.59 17.06
C GLY A 75 10.31 -20.09 16.90
N ILE A 76 11.58 -19.72 16.69
CA ILE A 76 11.98 -18.32 16.49
C ILE A 76 11.51 -17.83 15.11
N VAL A 77 11.67 -18.67 14.08
CA VAL A 77 11.19 -18.38 12.72
C VAL A 77 9.67 -18.13 12.72
N GLN A 78 8.90 -18.99 13.39
CA GLN A 78 7.44 -18.84 13.50
C GLN A 78 7.04 -17.59 14.29
N ALA A 79 7.74 -17.27 15.38
CA ALA A 79 7.49 -16.07 16.17
C ALA A 79 7.74 -14.80 15.34
N ILE A 80 8.82 -14.75 14.55
CA ILE A 80 9.15 -13.62 13.69
C ILE A 80 8.12 -13.49 12.56
N TYR A 81 7.80 -14.58 11.86
CA TYR A 81 6.77 -14.59 10.82
C TYR A 81 5.43 -14.04 11.34
N THR A 82 4.98 -14.56 12.48
CA THR A 82 3.73 -14.13 13.12
C THR A 82 3.79 -12.65 13.50
N SER A 83 4.90 -12.20 14.10
CA SER A 83 5.10 -10.81 14.50
C SER A 83 5.04 -9.85 13.31
N ILE A 84 5.61 -10.24 12.17
CA ILE A 84 5.56 -9.44 10.94
C ILE A 84 4.15 -9.38 10.39
N LYS A 85 3.40 -10.49 10.37
CA LYS A 85 2.00 -10.47 9.92
C LYS A 85 1.12 -9.62 10.84
N VAL A 86 1.32 -9.70 12.16
CA VAL A 86 0.65 -8.83 13.13
C VAL A 86 1.02 -7.36 12.89
N PHE A 87 2.29 -7.06 12.62
CA PHE A 87 2.74 -5.72 12.27
C PHE A 87 2.07 -5.23 10.97
N THR A 88 2.05 -6.05 9.91
CA THR A 88 1.41 -5.73 8.62
C THR A 88 -0.08 -5.37 8.79
N LEU A 89 -0.78 -6.07 9.69
CA LEU A 89 -2.19 -5.79 9.98
C LEU A 89 -2.38 -4.55 10.86
N LEU A 90 -1.68 -4.47 11.99
CA LEU A 90 -1.98 -3.47 13.04
C LEU A 90 -1.23 -2.16 12.87
N TRP A 91 -0.02 -2.18 12.32
CA TRP A 91 0.80 -0.97 12.23
C TRP A 91 0.13 0.14 11.42
N PRO A 92 -0.45 -0.11 10.23
CA PRO A 92 -1.11 0.97 9.50
C PRO A 92 -2.31 1.55 10.28
N MET A 93 -3.05 0.74 11.05
CA MET A 93 -4.13 1.21 11.94
C MET A 93 -3.61 2.17 13.01
N VAL A 94 -2.62 1.70 13.78
CA VAL A 94 -2.00 2.46 14.87
C VAL A 94 -1.35 3.74 14.34
N ALA A 95 -0.55 3.63 13.30
CA ALA A 95 0.20 4.74 12.73
C ALA A 95 -0.73 5.81 12.16
N MET A 96 -1.72 5.41 11.34
CA MET A 96 -2.58 6.38 10.67
C MET A 96 -3.56 7.03 11.65
N GLN A 97 -4.10 6.30 12.63
CA GLN A 97 -5.08 6.82 13.58
C GLN A 97 -4.44 7.67 14.70
N TRP A 98 -3.33 7.21 15.28
CA TRP A 98 -2.77 7.83 16.50
C TRP A 98 -1.56 8.73 16.24
N ILE A 99 -0.73 8.42 15.23
CA ILE A 99 0.49 9.18 14.93
C ILE A 99 0.19 10.27 13.89
N VAL A 100 -0.31 9.86 12.71
CA VAL A 100 -0.62 10.76 11.59
C VAL A 100 -1.96 11.48 11.81
N LYS A 101 -2.90 10.84 12.52
CA LYS A 101 -4.23 11.36 12.86
C LYS A 101 -5.10 11.64 11.62
N VAL A 102 -5.15 10.67 10.69
CA VAL A 102 -6.03 10.78 9.51
C VAL A 102 -7.51 10.64 9.91
N PRO A 103 -8.43 11.36 9.25
CA PRO A 103 -9.85 11.22 9.52
C PRO A 103 -10.38 9.86 9.04
N PHE A 104 -11.43 9.36 9.69
CA PHE A 104 -12.07 8.08 9.34
C PHE A 104 -12.63 8.04 7.90
N SER A 105 -12.91 9.20 7.30
CA SER A 105 -13.30 9.29 5.89
C SER A 105 -12.23 8.77 4.93
N GLU A 106 -10.93 8.93 5.25
CA GLU A 106 -9.84 8.39 4.43
C GLU A 106 -9.83 6.85 4.45
N TRP A 107 -10.12 6.24 5.60
CA TRP A 107 -10.29 4.79 5.75
C TRP A 107 -11.46 4.24 4.93
N ARG A 108 -12.57 4.97 4.86
CA ARG A 108 -13.69 4.57 4.00
C ARG A 108 -13.34 4.72 2.52
N SER A 109 -12.58 5.75 2.18
CA SER A 109 -12.25 6.08 0.79
C SER A 109 -11.42 4.99 0.09
N MET A 110 -10.58 4.26 0.83
CA MET A 110 -9.73 3.21 0.25
C MET A 110 -10.49 2.01 -0.33
N LEU A 111 -11.74 1.78 0.11
CA LEU A 111 -12.58 0.68 -0.36
C LEU A 111 -13.75 1.15 -1.22
N VAL A 112 -13.70 2.39 -1.74
CA VAL A 112 -14.74 2.87 -2.65
C VAL A 112 -14.73 2.02 -3.90
N MET A 113 -15.91 1.50 -4.26
CA MET A 113 -16.12 0.66 -5.43
C MET A 113 -16.67 1.47 -6.59
N ASN A 114 -16.16 1.21 -7.78
CA ASN A 114 -16.61 1.81 -9.03
C ASN A 114 -16.47 0.78 -10.15
N ARG A 115 -17.50 0.63 -10.98
CA ARG A 115 -17.51 -0.37 -12.06
C ARG A 115 -16.31 -0.25 -12.99
N ARG A 116 -15.92 0.98 -13.39
CA ARG A 116 -14.77 1.20 -14.28
C ARG A 116 -13.47 0.73 -13.63
N MET A 117 -13.25 1.09 -12.36
CA MET A 117 -12.08 0.66 -11.60
C MET A 117 -12.02 -0.87 -11.48
N MET A 118 -13.15 -1.52 -11.17
CA MET A 118 -13.22 -2.97 -11.05
C MET A 118 -12.92 -3.66 -12.39
N MET A 119 -13.42 -3.12 -13.50
CA MET A 119 -13.12 -3.62 -14.85
C MET A 119 -11.65 -3.43 -15.22
N GLU A 120 -11.05 -2.30 -14.87
CA GLU A 120 -9.60 -2.08 -15.05
C GLU A 120 -8.78 -3.10 -14.23
N GLY A 121 -9.20 -3.39 -13.00
CA GLY A 121 -8.66 -4.46 -12.15
C GLY A 121 -8.75 -5.84 -12.81
N LEU A 122 -9.94 -6.21 -13.27
CA LEU A 122 -10.21 -7.48 -13.94
C LEU A 122 -9.33 -7.67 -15.19
N VAL A 123 -9.30 -6.67 -16.08
CA VAL A 123 -8.51 -6.73 -17.31
C VAL A 123 -7.02 -6.82 -17.01
N CYS A 124 -6.53 -6.04 -16.04
CA CYS A 124 -5.12 -6.07 -15.64
C CYS A 124 -4.74 -7.43 -15.05
N GLY A 125 -5.54 -7.96 -14.11
CA GLY A 125 -5.32 -9.26 -13.49
C GLY A 125 -5.33 -10.41 -14.50
N LEU A 126 -6.33 -10.45 -15.39
CA LEU A 126 -6.42 -11.46 -16.45
C LEU A 126 -5.24 -11.37 -17.42
N GLY A 127 -4.81 -10.15 -17.77
CA GLY A 127 -3.62 -9.95 -18.60
C GLY A 127 -2.34 -10.51 -17.94
N MET A 128 -2.13 -10.22 -16.65
CA MET A 128 -0.99 -10.75 -15.89
C MET A 128 -1.06 -12.27 -15.72
N ALA A 129 -2.23 -12.82 -15.42
CA ALA A 129 -2.45 -14.27 -15.34
C ALA A 129 -2.20 -14.97 -16.69
N CYS A 130 -2.62 -14.35 -17.80
CA CYS A 130 -2.33 -14.86 -19.14
C CYS A 130 -0.81 -14.91 -19.40
N ILE A 131 -0.08 -13.84 -19.07
CA ILE A 131 1.39 -13.82 -19.20
C ILE A 131 2.04 -14.93 -18.35
N LEU A 132 1.55 -15.15 -17.12
CA LEU A 132 2.03 -16.20 -16.25
C LEU A 132 1.82 -17.59 -16.86
N LEU A 133 0.60 -17.87 -17.35
CA LEU A 133 0.29 -19.15 -18.00
C LEU A 133 1.08 -19.35 -19.30
N LEU A 134 1.27 -18.31 -20.11
CA LEU A 134 2.12 -18.36 -21.30
C LEU A 134 3.58 -18.64 -20.94
N THR A 135 4.06 -18.16 -19.80
CA THR A 135 5.41 -18.45 -19.33
C THR A 135 5.61 -19.95 -19.08
N LEU A 136 4.56 -20.67 -18.63
CA LEU A 136 4.61 -22.13 -18.43
C LEU A 136 4.75 -22.94 -19.73
N THR A 137 4.48 -22.34 -20.90
CA THR A 137 4.69 -23.01 -22.19
C THR A 137 6.09 -22.78 -22.78
N THR A 138 6.94 -22.01 -22.09
CA THR A 138 8.32 -21.73 -22.48
C THR A 138 9.30 -22.65 -21.73
N PRO A 139 10.61 -22.65 -22.03
CA PRO A 139 11.60 -23.39 -21.23
C PRO A 139 11.60 -23.05 -19.74
N TRP A 140 11.12 -21.86 -19.34
CA TRP A 140 10.97 -21.51 -17.92
C TRP A 140 9.89 -22.33 -17.23
N GLY A 141 8.89 -22.81 -17.97
CA GLY A 141 7.87 -23.73 -17.47
C GLY A 141 8.45 -25.08 -17.02
N GLU A 142 9.48 -25.58 -17.71
CA GLU A 142 10.18 -26.80 -17.28
C GLU A 142 10.94 -26.56 -15.96
N THR A 143 11.63 -25.43 -15.81
CA THR A 143 12.26 -25.06 -14.53
C THR A 143 11.24 -24.93 -13.41
N VAL A 144 10.02 -24.44 -13.68
CA VAL A 144 8.94 -24.41 -12.69
C VAL A 144 8.49 -25.82 -12.29
N LYS A 145 8.33 -26.74 -13.26
CA LYS A 145 7.98 -28.14 -12.99
C LYS A 145 9.05 -28.86 -12.17
N GLU A 146 10.33 -28.59 -12.44
CA GLU A 146 11.45 -29.15 -11.67
C GLU A 146 11.37 -28.81 -10.18
N GLN A 147 10.78 -27.66 -9.83
CA GLN A 147 10.59 -27.26 -8.43
C GLN A 147 9.35 -27.87 -7.75
N ALA A 148 8.54 -28.68 -8.47
CA ALA A 148 7.30 -29.24 -7.93
C ALA A 148 7.50 -30.01 -6.62
N GLY A 149 8.57 -30.82 -6.54
CA GLY A 149 8.89 -31.59 -5.33
C GLY A 149 9.19 -30.70 -4.12
N MET A 150 9.94 -29.62 -4.31
CA MET A 150 10.25 -28.67 -3.24
C MET A 150 9.02 -27.88 -2.80
N VAL A 151 8.17 -27.46 -3.74
CA VAL A 151 6.91 -26.77 -3.43
C VAL A 151 5.98 -27.68 -2.62
N ARG A 152 5.88 -28.96 -3.00
CA ARG A 152 5.12 -29.96 -2.26
C ARG A 152 5.69 -30.22 -0.86
N GLN A 153 7.00 -30.41 -0.74
CA GLN A 153 7.66 -30.59 0.57
C GLN A 153 7.39 -29.38 1.47
N LYS A 154 7.47 -28.16 0.93
CA LYS A 154 7.15 -26.96 1.71
C LYS A 154 5.70 -26.92 2.17
N ALA A 155 4.76 -27.35 1.33
CA ALA A 155 3.35 -27.47 1.70
C ALA A 155 3.12 -28.52 2.80
N LEU A 156 3.89 -29.62 2.79
CA LEU A 156 3.92 -30.62 3.88
C LEU A 156 4.47 -30.03 5.17
N ASP A 157 5.63 -29.38 5.12
CA ASP A 157 6.29 -28.78 6.29
C ASP A 157 5.43 -27.71 6.97
N MET A 158 4.64 -26.98 6.17
CA MET A 158 3.69 -25.99 6.66
C MET A 158 2.37 -26.59 7.16
N GLY A 159 2.15 -27.89 6.99
CA GLY A 159 0.90 -28.57 7.36
C GLY A 159 -0.31 -28.18 6.52
N ILE A 160 -0.09 -27.61 5.32
CA ILE A 160 -1.15 -27.08 4.46
C ILE A 160 -1.53 -28.02 3.31
N LEU A 161 -0.79 -29.11 3.07
CA LEU A 161 -1.00 -29.97 1.90
C LEU A 161 -2.46 -30.41 1.72
N GLN A 162 -3.07 -31.00 2.76
CA GLN A 162 -4.46 -31.46 2.72
C GLN A 162 -5.51 -30.33 2.69
N PHE A 163 -5.11 -29.12 3.05
CA PHE A 163 -5.95 -27.92 3.06
C PHE A 163 -5.57 -26.95 1.94
N PHE A 164 -4.76 -27.38 0.96
CA PHE A 164 -4.17 -26.48 -0.02
C PHE A 164 -5.20 -25.67 -0.80
N PRO A 165 -6.36 -26.21 -1.23
CA PRO A 165 -7.40 -25.39 -1.86
C PRO A 165 -7.97 -24.29 -0.95
N LEU A 166 -8.16 -24.57 0.34
CA LEU A 166 -8.62 -23.56 1.30
C LEU A 166 -7.54 -22.50 1.54
N PHE A 167 -6.29 -22.93 1.68
CA PHE A 167 -5.14 -22.04 1.77
C PHE A 167 -5.01 -21.14 0.53
N ALA A 168 -5.19 -21.70 -0.67
CA ALA A 168 -5.18 -20.98 -1.93
C ALA A 168 -6.23 -19.86 -1.95
N VAL A 169 -7.49 -20.19 -1.63
CA VAL A 169 -8.56 -19.17 -1.54
C VAL A 169 -8.23 -18.12 -0.48
N PHE A 170 -7.71 -18.54 0.69
CA PHE A 170 -7.35 -17.61 1.74
C PHE A 170 -6.28 -16.61 1.28
N ILE A 171 -5.20 -17.10 0.66
CA ILE A 171 -4.13 -16.26 0.17
C ILE A 171 -4.65 -15.32 -0.92
N SER A 172 -5.33 -15.86 -1.92
CA SER A 172 -5.72 -15.05 -3.06
C SER A 172 -6.74 -13.96 -2.73
N PHE A 173 -7.63 -14.17 -1.76
CA PHE A 173 -8.64 -13.17 -1.39
C PHE A 173 -8.21 -12.29 -0.22
N PHE A 174 -7.90 -12.91 0.92
CA PHE A 174 -7.69 -12.18 2.17
C PHE A 174 -6.25 -11.71 2.32
N HIS A 175 -5.28 -12.56 1.97
CA HIS A 175 -3.87 -12.15 2.07
C HIS A 175 -3.56 -11.05 1.05
N SER A 176 -4.00 -11.18 -0.20
CA SER A 176 -3.83 -10.13 -1.22
C SER A 176 -4.50 -8.81 -0.81
N LEU A 177 -5.66 -8.84 -0.15
CA LEU A 177 -6.32 -7.64 0.37
C LEU A 177 -5.47 -6.98 1.48
N LEU A 178 -4.94 -7.78 2.41
CA LEU A 178 -4.03 -7.32 3.45
C LEU A 178 -2.77 -6.69 2.85
N GLU A 179 -2.25 -7.27 1.77
CA GLU A 179 -1.10 -6.73 1.05
C GLU A 179 -1.42 -5.38 0.39
N GLU A 180 -2.56 -5.24 -0.28
CA GLU A 180 -2.99 -3.96 -0.86
C GLU A 180 -3.20 -2.89 0.20
N TYR A 181 -3.81 -3.26 1.32
CA TYR A 181 -3.96 -2.40 2.47
C TYR A 181 -2.61 -1.89 2.99
N TYR A 182 -1.65 -2.80 3.19
CA TYR A 182 -0.35 -2.46 3.76
C TYR A 182 0.56 -1.74 2.76
N TRP A 183 0.74 -2.31 1.57
CA TRP A 183 1.69 -1.80 0.60
C TRP A 183 1.15 -0.64 -0.21
N ARG A 184 -0.11 -0.72 -0.67
CA ARG A 184 -0.66 0.29 -1.57
C ARG A 184 -1.27 1.43 -0.77
N TRP A 185 -2.22 1.17 0.12
CA TRP A 185 -2.87 2.24 0.87
C TRP A 185 -1.96 2.91 1.90
N PHE A 186 -1.22 2.12 2.67
CA PHE A 186 -0.37 2.65 3.74
C PHE A 186 1.04 3.03 3.25
N ALA A 187 1.88 2.08 2.85
CA ALA A 187 3.29 2.36 2.55
C ALA A 187 3.46 3.30 1.35
N PHE A 188 3.01 2.87 0.16
CA PHE A 188 3.06 3.70 -1.05
C PHE A 188 2.18 4.95 -0.93
N GLY A 189 0.97 4.83 -0.37
CA GLY A 189 0.10 5.99 -0.15
C GLY A 189 0.78 7.08 0.70
N ASN A 190 1.54 6.72 1.73
CA ASN A 190 2.30 7.68 2.53
C ASN A 190 3.50 8.25 1.76
N LEU A 191 4.25 7.43 1.00
CA LEU A 191 5.30 7.93 0.10
C LEU A 191 4.73 8.97 -0.87
N HIS A 192 3.59 8.69 -1.48
CA HIS A 192 2.92 9.60 -2.41
C HIS A 192 2.40 10.89 -1.72
N ARG A 193 2.07 10.84 -0.43
CA ARG A 193 1.69 12.02 0.37
C ARG A 193 2.89 12.87 0.80
N CYS A 194 4.02 12.25 1.14
CA CYS A 194 5.17 12.94 1.73
C CYS A 194 6.25 13.35 0.71
N MET A 195 6.26 12.76 -0.49
CA MET A 195 7.24 13.07 -1.53
C MET A 195 6.70 14.09 -2.54
N SER A 196 7.57 14.98 -3.02
CA SER A 196 7.24 15.92 -4.09
C SER A 196 7.22 15.28 -5.48
N SER A 197 7.98 14.19 -5.67
CA SER A 197 8.08 13.48 -6.94
C SER A 197 7.25 12.20 -6.91
N ALA A 198 6.16 12.16 -7.69
CA ALA A 198 5.33 10.97 -7.86
C ALA A 198 6.15 9.79 -8.41
N ARG A 199 7.06 10.03 -9.37
CA ARG A 199 7.93 8.99 -9.94
C ARG A 199 8.81 8.35 -8.87
N ALA A 200 9.38 9.16 -7.97
CA ALA A 200 10.22 8.65 -6.89
C ALA A 200 9.40 7.86 -5.85
N ALA A 201 8.17 8.28 -5.55
CA ALA A 201 7.26 7.50 -4.70
C ALA A 201 6.90 6.14 -5.31
N HIS A 202 6.61 6.11 -6.62
CA HIS A 202 6.37 4.85 -7.34
C HIS A 202 7.59 3.94 -7.32
N LEU A 203 8.78 4.48 -7.58
CA LEU A 203 10.01 3.71 -7.56
C LEU A 203 10.30 3.14 -6.17
N LEU A 204 10.28 3.96 -5.13
CA LEU A 204 10.54 3.49 -3.76
C LEU A 204 9.49 2.49 -3.27
N GLY A 205 8.21 2.72 -3.57
CA GLY A 205 7.13 1.78 -3.24
C GLY A 205 7.32 0.43 -3.94
N ALA A 206 7.63 0.46 -5.24
CA ALA A 206 7.91 -0.75 -6.02
C ALA A 206 9.17 -1.47 -5.52
N CYS A 207 10.25 -0.75 -5.19
CA CYS A 207 11.47 -1.34 -4.64
C CYS A 207 11.22 -2.01 -3.28
N GLY A 208 10.48 -1.37 -2.36
CA GLY A 208 10.13 -1.97 -1.07
C GLY A 208 9.28 -3.25 -1.23
N PHE A 209 8.31 -3.21 -2.14
CA PHE A 209 7.50 -4.38 -2.46
C PHE A 209 8.31 -5.49 -3.15
N ALA A 210 9.19 -5.15 -4.08
CA ALA A 210 10.05 -6.10 -4.77
C ALA A 210 11.06 -6.76 -3.83
N ALA A 211 11.63 -6.01 -2.88
CA ALA A 211 12.75 -6.48 -2.08
C ALA A 211 12.45 -7.78 -1.30
N HIS A 212 11.30 -7.86 -0.63
CA HIS A 212 10.91 -9.08 0.08
C HIS A 212 10.49 -10.21 -0.88
N HIS A 213 9.91 -9.88 -2.04
CA HIS A 213 9.57 -10.85 -3.07
C HIS A 213 10.80 -11.47 -3.72
N VAL A 214 11.85 -10.70 -3.97
CA VAL A 214 13.12 -11.20 -4.46
C VAL A 214 13.71 -12.24 -3.50
N VAL A 215 13.63 -12.00 -2.19
CA VAL A 215 14.07 -13.01 -1.21
C VAL A 215 13.22 -14.29 -1.34
N ILE A 216 11.90 -14.16 -1.38
CA ILE A 216 10.98 -15.30 -1.57
C ILE A 216 11.34 -16.07 -2.85
N THR A 217 11.38 -15.40 -4.01
CA THR A 217 11.54 -16.06 -5.30
C THR A 217 12.91 -16.67 -5.49
N THR A 218 13.97 -16.06 -4.93
CA THR A 218 15.32 -16.63 -4.98
C THR A 218 15.51 -17.83 -4.07
N THR A 219 14.66 -18.03 -3.05
CA THR A 219 14.62 -19.28 -2.29
C THR A 219 14.10 -20.44 -3.13
N PHE A 220 13.10 -20.21 -4.00
CA PHE A 220 12.52 -21.27 -4.83
C PHE A 220 13.19 -21.44 -6.19
N PHE A 221 13.78 -20.39 -6.74
CA PHE A 221 14.38 -20.38 -8.07
C PHE A 221 15.79 -19.79 -8.00
N PRO A 222 16.84 -20.62 -8.10
CA PRO A 222 18.21 -20.11 -8.05
C PRO A 222 18.57 -19.30 -9.32
N GLY A 223 19.57 -18.44 -9.18
CA GLY A 223 20.15 -17.70 -10.32
C GLY A 223 19.21 -16.64 -10.91
N PHE A 224 19.34 -16.39 -12.21
CA PHE A 224 18.64 -15.30 -12.90
C PHE A 224 17.11 -15.35 -12.75
N LEU A 225 16.53 -16.55 -12.76
CA LEU A 225 15.07 -16.71 -12.77
C LEU A 225 14.42 -16.22 -11.47
N GLY A 226 15.01 -16.50 -10.30
CA GLY A 226 14.49 -16.01 -9.02
C GLY A 226 14.51 -14.49 -8.93
N TRP A 227 15.61 -13.86 -9.35
CA TRP A 227 15.70 -12.40 -9.40
C TRP A 227 14.68 -11.81 -10.38
N PHE A 228 14.60 -12.37 -11.60
CA PHE A 228 13.65 -11.93 -12.61
C PHE A 228 12.21 -12.01 -12.10
N ALA A 229 11.80 -13.14 -11.51
CA ALA A 229 10.48 -13.31 -10.94
C ALA A 229 10.18 -12.27 -9.84
N GLY A 230 11.11 -12.05 -8.90
CA GLY A 230 10.95 -11.06 -7.84
C GLY A 230 10.81 -9.63 -8.37
N PHE A 231 11.60 -9.27 -9.40
CA PHE A 231 11.47 -7.98 -10.07
C PHE A 231 10.16 -7.85 -10.85
N SER A 232 9.68 -8.92 -11.51
CA SER A 232 8.37 -8.94 -12.17
C SER A 232 7.24 -8.65 -11.18
N VAL A 233 7.31 -9.21 -9.96
CA VAL A 233 6.35 -8.88 -8.89
C VAL A 233 6.46 -7.42 -8.46
N GLY A 234 7.68 -6.87 -8.37
CA GLY A 234 7.91 -5.43 -8.18
C GLY A 234 7.23 -4.54 -9.24
N ILE A 235 7.34 -4.94 -10.52
CA ILE A 235 6.70 -4.24 -11.65
C ILE A 235 5.17 -4.31 -11.52
N ALA A 236 4.61 -5.48 -11.18
CA ALA A 236 3.19 -5.61 -10.89
C ALA A 236 2.75 -4.67 -9.74
N GLY A 237 3.53 -4.61 -8.67
CA GLY A 237 3.32 -3.67 -7.55
C GLY A 237 3.33 -2.20 -7.98
N ALA A 238 4.19 -1.82 -8.94
CA ALA A 238 4.20 -0.48 -9.51
C ALA A 238 2.93 -0.17 -10.31
N VAL A 239 2.46 -1.13 -11.13
CA VAL A 239 1.20 -1.03 -11.89
C VAL A 239 0.01 -0.89 -10.94
N TRP A 240 -0.06 -1.71 -9.89
CA TRP A 240 -1.11 -1.64 -8.88
C TRP A 240 -1.10 -0.32 -8.10
N SER A 241 0.09 0.21 -7.81
CA SER A 241 0.25 1.54 -7.22
C SER A 241 -0.32 2.64 -8.14
N TRP A 242 -0.12 2.51 -9.46
CA TRP A 242 -0.69 3.43 -10.45
C TRP A 242 -2.22 3.31 -10.55
N MET A 243 -2.76 2.10 -10.48
CA MET A 243 -4.21 1.89 -10.42
C MET A 243 -4.81 2.54 -9.16
N MET A 244 -4.13 2.39 -8.02
CA MET A 244 -4.56 3.00 -6.77
C MET A 244 -4.59 4.54 -6.86
N THR A 245 -3.56 5.20 -7.42
CA THR A 245 -3.56 6.67 -7.55
C THR A 245 -4.65 7.19 -8.49
N ARG A 246 -4.99 6.43 -9.53
CA ARG A 246 -6.02 6.78 -10.51
C ARG A 246 -7.43 6.80 -9.91
N HIS A 247 -7.74 5.88 -9.01
CA HIS A 247 -9.08 5.74 -8.41
C HIS A 247 -9.17 6.13 -6.94
N ARG A 248 -8.02 6.40 -6.30
CA ARG A 248 -7.88 6.63 -4.84
C ARG A 248 -8.51 5.53 -3.99
N SER A 249 -8.46 4.31 -4.51
CA SER A 249 -9.04 3.11 -3.90
C SER A 249 -8.15 1.92 -4.26
N ILE A 250 -8.02 0.97 -3.33
CA ILE A 250 -7.23 -0.26 -3.53
C ILE A 250 -8.04 -1.36 -4.21
N VAL A 251 -9.35 -1.19 -4.40
CA VAL A 251 -10.21 -2.26 -4.91
C VAL A 251 -9.81 -2.71 -6.31
N GLY A 252 -9.43 -1.76 -7.19
CA GLY A 252 -8.98 -2.10 -8.54
C GLY A 252 -7.69 -2.93 -8.54
N SER A 253 -6.69 -2.52 -7.76
CA SER A 253 -5.44 -3.27 -7.63
C SER A 253 -5.65 -4.61 -6.92
N TRP A 254 -6.50 -4.65 -5.89
CA TRP A 254 -6.86 -5.87 -5.19
C TRP A 254 -7.50 -6.91 -6.11
N ILE A 255 -8.43 -6.52 -6.97
CA ILE A 255 -9.02 -7.44 -7.94
C ILE A 255 -7.94 -8.01 -8.88
N ALA A 256 -7.03 -7.15 -9.38
CA ALA A 256 -5.95 -7.61 -10.24
C ALA A 256 -5.01 -8.59 -9.50
N HIS A 257 -4.60 -8.23 -8.29
CA HIS A 257 -3.74 -9.04 -7.43
C HIS A 257 -4.38 -10.38 -7.07
N MET A 258 -5.64 -10.39 -6.64
CA MET A 258 -6.41 -11.60 -6.34
C MET A 258 -6.45 -12.57 -7.53
N ILE A 259 -6.63 -12.08 -8.75
CA ILE A 259 -6.61 -12.93 -9.97
C ILE A 259 -5.22 -13.53 -10.20
N VAL A 260 -4.16 -12.73 -10.02
CA VAL A 260 -2.77 -13.22 -10.16
C VAL A 260 -2.46 -14.28 -9.10
N ASP A 261 -2.87 -14.07 -7.86
CA ASP A 261 -2.70 -15.04 -6.79
C ASP A 261 -3.52 -16.30 -7.01
N LEU A 262 -4.75 -16.19 -7.51
CA LEU A 262 -5.56 -17.37 -7.89
C LEU A 262 -4.85 -18.19 -8.97
N CYS A 263 -4.26 -17.51 -9.96
CA CYS A 263 -3.49 -18.15 -11.02
C CYS A 263 -2.24 -18.86 -10.46
N LEU A 264 -1.44 -18.16 -9.64
CA LEU A 264 -0.27 -18.75 -8.96
C LEU A 264 -0.64 -19.96 -8.10
N MET A 265 -1.72 -19.86 -7.33
CA MET A 265 -2.19 -20.96 -6.49
C MET A 265 -2.74 -22.13 -7.29
N ALA A 266 -3.40 -21.88 -8.42
CA ALA A 266 -3.83 -22.94 -9.34
C ALA A 266 -2.62 -23.68 -9.94
N VAL A 267 -1.56 -22.94 -10.31
CA VAL A 267 -0.29 -23.54 -10.75
C VAL A 267 0.35 -24.32 -9.61
N GLY A 268 0.37 -23.79 -8.39
CA GLY A 268 0.85 -24.49 -7.20
C GLY A 268 0.10 -25.80 -6.93
N TYR A 269 -1.24 -25.79 -7.06
CA TYR A 269 -2.06 -27.00 -6.96
C TYR A 269 -1.65 -28.03 -8.00
N TRP A 270 -1.54 -27.63 -9.27
CA TRP A 270 -1.11 -28.52 -10.34
C TRP A 270 0.28 -29.11 -10.10
N LEU A 271 1.24 -28.32 -9.63
CA LEU A 271 2.57 -28.81 -9.27
C LEU A 271 2.52 -29.85 -8.15
N ILE A 272 1.75 -29.57 -7.09
CA ILE A 272 1.68 -30.41 -5.89
C ILE A 272 0.97 -31.74 -6.13
N PHE A 273 -0.14 -31.73 -6.88
CA PHE A 273 -1.04 -32.88 -6.98
C PHE A 273 -0.93 -33.64 -8.30
N GLU A 274 -0.48 -33.00 -9.38
CA GLU A 274 -0.42 -33.63 -10.71
C GLU A 274 1.03 -33.90 -11.16
N VAL A 275 1.96 -32.97 -10.88
CA VAL A 275 3.38 -33.12 -11.29
C VAL A 275 4.18 -33.93 -10.26
N ALA A 276 3.95 -33.72 -8.97
CA ALA A 276 4.65 -34.42 -7.88
C ALA A 276 3.70 -35.23 -6.96
N PRO A 277 2.83 -36.13 -7.47
CA PRO A 277 1.81 -36.79 -6.65
C PRO A 277 2.38 -37.73 -5.57
N SER A 278 3.58 -38.28 -5.79
CA SER A 278 4.15 -39.42 -5.04
C SER A 278 5.45 -39.13 -4.30
N LEU A 279 5.78 -37.86 -4.08
CA LEU A 279 6.76 -37.46 -3.06
C LEU A 279 6.07 -37.37 -1.69
#